data_AF-A0A0C1GTL1-F1
#
_entry.id   AF-A0A0C1GTL1-F1
#
_cell.length_a   1.000
_cell.length_b   1.000
_cell.length_c   1.000
_cell.angle_alpha   90.00
_cell.angle_beta   90.00
_cell.angle_gamma   90.00
#
_symmetry.space_group_name_H-M   'P 1'
#
loop_
_entity.id
_entity.type
_entity.pdbx_description
1 polymer ?
#
loop_
_entity_poly.entity_id
_entity_poly.type
_entity_poly.pdbx_seq_one_letter_code
_entity_poly.pdbx_strand_id
1 'polypeptide(L)'
;MKKSTPDWFETCVTRLTSEGSLRVWSVLVTIFGDLAQDESDQVSGALITGLTGLAGIKAEATRVALHRLRKEGWIESTRVGRNSMHRLTQFGRQQSAEAAPRIYARETKSQDVWHVLIAGSSEASRSELAALTLTGDYISVNSTVAMSPGAVPGGLEGLLGVESSTLYVPSWLRELCGPETLQTAYDQFWDSVQVTTRHLPPQGTGDPMKTAILRVLVVHNWRRIVLRHPELPMEFLPEGWNGHACREAVFRLLERLPRPDLEILEAGSAA
;
A
#
# COMPACT_ATOMS: atom_id res chain seq x y z
N MET A 1 -11.99 -38.77 -14.15
CA MET A 1 -11.31 -37.70 -13.37
C MET A 1 -12.26 -36.53 -13.21
N LYS A 2 -12.91 -36.40 -12.04
CA LYS A 2 -13.68 -35.19 -11.71
C LYS A 2 -12.66 -34.07 -11.52
N LYS A 3 -12.64 -33.06 -12.40
CA LYS A 3 -11.96 -31.80 -12.13
C LYS A 3 -12.68 -31.21 -10.91
N SER A 4 -12.05 -31.29 -9.73
CA SER A 4 -12.56 -30.60 -8.55
C SER A 4 -12.59 -29.11 -8.89
N THR A 5 -13.73 -28.47 -8.73
CA THR A 5 -13.82 -27.01 -8.80
C THR A 5 -12.76 -26.45 -7.84
N PRO A 6 -11.93 -25.48 -8.27
CA PRO A 6 -10.93 -24.89 -7.39
C PRO A 6 -11.60 -24.35 -6.13
N ASP A 7 -10.97 -24.57 -4.96
CA ASP A 7 -11.44 -23.96 -3.72
C ASP A 7 -11.49 -22.43 -3.92
N TRP A 8 -12.55 -21.80 -3.42
CA TRP A 8 -12.72 -20.35 -3.55
C TRP A 8 -11.53 -19.60 -2.94
N PHE A 9 -10.98 -20.15 -1.86
CA PHE A 9 -9.84 -19.59 -1.15
C PHE A 9 -8.57 -19.68 -1.98
N GLU A 10 -8.25 -20.86 -2.51
CA GLU A 10 -7.10 -21.06 -3.42
C GLU A 10 -7.20 -20.16 -4.66
N THR A 11 -8.39 -19.96 -5.19
CA THR A 11 -8.63 -19.06 -6.32
C THR A 11 -8.28 -17.61 -5.96
N CYS A 12 -8.74 -17.14 -4.81
CA CYS A 12 -8.45 -15.79 -4.33
C CYS A 12 -6.96 -15.59 -4.05
N VAL A 13 -6.33 -16.53 -3.33
CA VAL A 13 -4.90 -16.48 -3.01
C VAL A 13 -4.05 -16.50 -4.29
N THR A 14 -4.33 -17.43 -5.21
CA THR A 14 -3.59 -17.54 -6.48
C THR A 14 -3.68 -16.23 -7.25
N ARG A 15 -4.88 -15.63 -7.32
CA ARG A 15 -5.06 -14.38 -8.03
C ARG A 15 -4.26 -13.24 -7.39
N LEU A 16 -4.39 -13.04 -6.08
CA LEU A 16 -3.70 -11.98 -5.33
C LEU A 16 -2.17 -12.18 -5.22
N THR A 17 -1.67 -13.37 -5.53
CA THR A 17 -0.23 -13.69 -5.51
C THR A 17 0.40 -13.71 -6.91
N SER A 18 -0.40 -13.63 -7.97
CA SER A 18 0.05 -13.77 -9.37
C SER A 18 0.63 -12.50 -10.00
N GLU A 19 0.32 -11.32 -9.47
CA GLU A 19 0.64 -9.99 -10.07
C GLU A 19 2.08 -9.51 -9.79
N GLY A 20 3.02 -10.45 -9.83
CA GLY A 20 4.45 -10.24 -9.66
C GLY A 20 5.02 -10.99 -8.46
N SER A 21 6.36 -11.02 -8.38
CA SER A 21 7.10 -11.60 -7.26
C SER A 21 6.67 -10.93 -5.94
N LEU A 22 5.84 -11.63 -5.15
CA LEU A 22 5.53 -11.24 -3.79
C LEU A 22 6.82 -11.15 -2.99
N ARG A 23 7.21 -9.91 -2.67
CA ARG A 23 8.36 -9.66 -1.81
C ARG A 23 7.95 -9.99 -0.38
N VAL A 24 8.34 -11.17 0.10
CA VAL A 24 7.93 -11.70 1.42
C VAL A 24 8.15 -10.69 2.56
N TRP A 25 9.29 -10.00 2.60
CA TRP A 25 9.54 -8.95 3.61
C TRP A 25 8.49 -7.82 3.58
N SER A 26 8.02 -7.43 2.39
CA SER A 26 7.00 -6.40 2.24
C SER A 26 5.61 -6.92 2.61
N VAL A 27 5.33 -8.22 2.43
CA VAL A 27 4.12 -8.86 2.99
C VAL A 27 4.18 -8.85 4.51
N LEU A 28 5.33 -9.16 5.11
CA LEU A 28 5.50 -9.12 6.56
C LEU A 28 5.29 -7.70 7.12
N VAL A 29 5.79 -6.65 6.46
CA VAL A 29 5.49 -5.27 6.86
C VAL A 29 3.98 -5.01 6.82
N THR A 30 3.24 -5.54 5.83
CA THR A 30 1.78 -5.45 5.82
C THR A 30 1.14 -6.22 6.98
N ILE A 31 1.60 -7.43 7.29
CA ILE A 31 1.08 -8.23 8.43
C ILE A 31 1.21 -7.41 9.72
N PHE A 32 2.39 -6.88 10.00
CA PHE A 32 2.60 -6.09 11.21
C PHE A 32 1.80 -4.77 11.17
N GLY A 33 1.89 -4.00 10.08
CA GLY A 33 1.23 -2.70 9.97
C GLY A 33 -0.30 -2.76 9.89
N ASP A 34 -0.90 -3.88 9.49
CA ASP A 34 -2.35 -4.05 9.43
C ASP A 34 -2.92 -4.83 10.61
N LEU A 35 -2.23 -5.86 11.12
CA LEU A 35 -2.77 -6.75 12.17
C LEU A 35 -2.24 -6.47 13.58
N ALA A 36 -1.10 -5.78 13.71
CA ALA A 36 -0.40 -5.55 14.99
C ALA A 36 0.04 -4.08 15.11
N GLN A 37 -0.95 -3.19 15.24
CA GLN A 37 -0.76 -1.74 15.17
C GLN A 37 -0.38 -1.12 16.52
N ASP A 38 -0.81 -1.72 17.62
CA ASP A 38 -0.61 -1.17 18.94
C ASP A 38 0.82 -1.44 19.45
N GLU A 39 1.29 -0.63 20.39
CA GLU A 39 2.66 -0.73 20.90
C GLU A 39 2.96 -2.06 21.62
N SER A 40 1.93 -2.65 22.24
CA SER A 40 1.98 -3.93 22.93
C SER A 40 1.80 -5.14 22.01
N ASP A 41 1.35 -4.95 20.77
CA ASP A 41 1.03 -6.05 19.87
C ASP A 41 2.29 -6.84 19.52
N GLN A 42 2.17 -8.16 19.62
CA GLN A 42 3.24 -9.10 19.29
C GLN A 42 2.66 -10.24 18.47
N VAL A 43 3.40 -10.62 17.42
CA VAL A 43 3.03 -11.70 16.52
C VAL A 43 4.07 -12.82 16.65
N SER A 44 3.63 -14.03 16.95
CA SER A 44 4.49 -15.20 17.07
C SER A 44 5.01 -15.64 15.72
N GLY A 45 6.22 -16.20 15.69
CA GLY A 45 6.78 -16.81 14.48
C GLY A 45 5.90 -17.94 13.92
N ALA A 46 5.12 -18.61 14.77
CA ALA A 46 4.16 -19.64 14.37
C ALA A 46 2.99 -19.04 13.57
N LEU A 47 2.35 -17.99 14.10
CA LEU A 47 1.29 -17.27 13.40
C LEU A 47 1.77 -16.69 12.06
N ILE A 48 2.94 -16.05 12.03
CA ILE A 48 3.52 -15.51 10.80
C ILE A 48 3.73 -16.65 9.78
N THR A 49 4.25 -17.79 10.21
CA THR A 49 4.47 -18.95 9.33
C THR A 49 3.15 -19.55 8.84
N GLY A 50 2.13 -19.64 9.70
CA GLY A 50 0.79 -20.11 9.34
C GLY A 50 0.13 -19.21 8.29
N LEU A 51 0.11 -17.89 8.52
CA LEU A 51 -0.45 -16.92 7.58
C LEU A 51 0.29 -16.94 6.24
N THR A 52 1.62 -16.87 6.27
CA THR A 52 2.43 -16.86 5.03
C THR A 52 2.33 -18.19 4.28
N GLY A 53 2.20 -19.31 4.99
CA GLY A 53 1.95 -20.62 4.40
C GLY A 53 0.65 -20.69 3.61
N LEU A 54 -0.43 -20.07 4.10
CA LEU A 54 -1.71 -19.98 3.37
C LEU A 54 -1.60 -19.19 2.06
N ALA A 55 -0.61 -18.29 1.95
CA ALA A 55 -0.28 -17.56 0.72
C ALA A 55 0.72 -18.29 -0.19
N GLY A 56 1.07 -19.55 0.13
CA GLY A 56 2.05 -20.34 -0.63
C GLY A 56 3.51 -19.96 -0.36
N ILE A 57 3.79 -19.15 0.68
CA ILE A 57 5.14 -18.74 1.03
C ILE A 57 5.76 -19.80 1.95
N LYS A 58 6.93 -20.31 1.57
CA LYS A 58 7.66 -21.30 2.35
C LYS A 58 8.23 -20.68 3.63
N ALA A 59 8.22 -21.44 4.73
CA ALA A 59 8.75 -21.01 6.03
C ALA A 59 10.21 -20.50 5.98
N GLU A 60 11.04 -21.03 5.07
CA GLU A 60 12.40 -20.53 4.86
C GLU A 60 12.43 -19.08 4.36
N ALA A 61 11.60 -18.74 3.38
CA ALA A 61 11.50 -17.38 2.87
C ALA A 61 10.97 -16.41 3.94
N THR A 62 10.01 -16.87 4.76
CA THR A 62 9.49 -16.14 5.92
C THR A 62 10.60 -15.85 6.94
N ARG A 63 11.45 -16.83 7.27
CA ARG A 63 12.59 -16.64 8.19
C ARG A 63 13.62 -15.64 7.66
N VAL A 64 13.96 -15.72 6.37
CA VAL A 64 14.88 -14.77 5.73
C VAL A 64 14.31 -13.34 5.74
N ALA A 65 13.02 -13.20 5.47
CA ALA A 65 12.32 -11.92 5.54
C ALA A 65 12.29 -11.34 6.96
N LEU A 66 12.00 -12.15 7.99
CA LEU A 66 12.05 -11.72 9.40
C LEU A 66 13.46 -11.28 9.81
N HIS A 67 14.49 -12.01 9.38
CA HIS A 67 15.88 -11.61 9.62
C HIS A 67 16.18 -10.25 8.99
N ARG A 68 15.75 -10.04 7.74
CA ARG A 68 15.92 -8.76 7.04
C ARG A 68 15.24 -7.61 7.77
N LEU A 69 13.97 -7.75 8.14
CA LEU A 69 13.22 -6.69 8.85
C LEU A 69 13.87 -6.34 10.18
N ARG A 70 14.42 -7.33 10.90
CA ARG A 70 15.15 -7.09 12.14
C ARG A 70 16.46 -6.33 11.89
N LYS A 71 17.23 -6.75 10.88
CA LYS A 71 18.48 -6.09 10.49
C LYS A 71 18.26 -4.64 10.05
N GLU A 72 17.15 -4.37 9.36
CA GLU A 72 16.74 -3.04 8.92
C GLU A 72 16.00 -2.24 10.00
N GLY A 73 15.89 -2.76 11.24
CA GLY A 73 15.30 -2.04 12.37
C GLY A 73 13.78 -1.88 12.32
N TRP A 74 13.08 -2.57 11.41
CA TRP A 74 11.61 -2.53 11.33
C TRP A 74 10.92 -3.27 12.46
N ILE A 75 11.51 -4.39 12.89
CA ILE A 75 10.97 -5.24 13.96
C ILE A 75 12.05 -5.56 14.98
N GLU A 76 11.61 -5.81 16.21
CA GLU A 76 12.41 -6.46 17.23
C GLU A 76 11.85 -7.84 17.54
N SER A 77 12.65 -8.69 18.18
CA SER A 77 12.27 -10.09 18.42
C SER A 77 12.70 -10.52 19.81
N THR A 78 11.74 -11.02 20.59
CA THR A 78 11.96 -11.52 21.94
C THR A 78 11.68 -13.01 21.99
N ARG A 79 12.56 -13.77 22.64
CA ARG A 79 12.36 -15.21 22.80
C ARG A 79 11.52 -15.46 24.04
N VAL A 80 10.38 -16.14 23.87
CA VAL A 80 9.49 -16.56 24.95
C VAL A 80 9.41 -18.09 24.93
N GLY A 81 10.24 -18.72 25.75
CA GLY A 81 10.40 -20.18 25.79
C GLY A 81 10.92 -20.77 24.47
N ARG A 82 10.08 -21.58 23.80
CA ARG A 82 10.38 -22.18 22.49
C ARG A 82 9.95 -21.31 21.31
N ASN A 83 9.16 -20.27 21.55
CA ASN A 83 8.61 -19.40 20.50
C ASN A 83 9.37 -18.08 20.43
N SER A 84 9.38 -17.46 19.25
CA SER A 84 9.85 -16.09 19.05
C SER A 84 8.64 -15.20 18.85
N MET A 85 8.57 -14.11 19.61
CA MET A 85 7.58 -13.05 19.46
C MET A 85 8.23 -11.89 18.73
N HIS A 86 7.52 -11.32 17.76
CA HIS A 86 7.98 -10.23 16.93
C HIS A 86 7.04 -9.04 17.08
N ARG A 87 7.56 -7.83 17.15
CA ARG A 87 6.77 -6.59 17.14
C ARG A 87 7.45 -5.53 16.31
N LEU A 88 6.68 -4.56 15.82
CA LEU A 88 7.24 -3.36 15.20
C LEU A 88 8.09 -2.62 16.22
N THR A 89 9.22 -2.07 15.77
CA THR A 89 9.94 -1.04 16.54
C THR A 89 9.17 0.29 16.47
N GLN A 90 9.61 1.31 17.21
CA GLN A 90 9.08 2.66 17.08
C GLN A 90 9.17 3.16 15.62
N PHE A 91 10.31 2.92 14.95
CA PHE A 91 10.51 3.25 13.54
C PHE A 91 9.49 2.52 12.64
N GLY A 92 9.33 1.21 12.80
CA GLY A 92 8.39 0.43 12.00
C GLY A 92 6.93 0.84 12.19
N ARG A 93 6.54 1.21 13.43
CA ARG A 93 5.21 1.76 13.74
C ARG A 93 5.00 3.11 13.08
N GLN A 94 5.95 4.04 13.21
CA GLN A 94 5.86 5.37 12.62
C GLN A 94 5.71 5.30 11.10
N GLN A 95 6.55 4.52 10.42
CA GLN A 95 6.48 4.33 8.96
C GLN A 95 5.14 3.72 8.51
N SER A 96 4.58 2.82 9.32
CA SER A 96 3.28 2.22 9.04
C SER A 96 2.13 3.21 9.27
N ALA A 97 2.22 4.04 10.32
CA ALA A 97 1.26 5.10 10.62
C ALA A 97 1.26 6.22 9.57
N GLU A 98 2.43 6.61 9.04
CA GLU A 98 2.56 7.60 7.96
C GLU A 98 1.89 7.13 6.66
N ALA A 99 1.96 5.83 6.34
CA ALA A 99 1.34 5.25 5.15
C ALA A 99 -0.16 4.96 5.31
N ALA A 100 -0.65 4.78 6.55
CA ALA A 100 -2.00 4.32 6.84
C ALA A 100 -3.10 5.22 6.23
N PRO A 101 -3.06 6.57 6.34
CA PRO A 101 -4.07 7.42 5.73
C PRO A 101 -4.25 7.17 4.23
N ARG A 102 -3.16 7.01 3.48
CA ARG A 102 -3.21 6.78 2.03
C ARG A 102 -3.78 5.40 1.68
N ILE A 103 -3.47 4.39 2.49
CA ILE A 103 -3.90 3.00 2.28
C ILE A 103 -5.38 2.81 2.64
N TYR A 104 -5.82 3.35 3.78
CA TYR A 104 -7.13 3.03 4.37
C TYR A 104 -8.19 4.12 4.22
N ALA A 105 -7.85 5.33 3.74
CA ALA A 105 -8.87 6.34 3.45
C ALA A 105 -9.79 5.89 2.32
N ARG A 106 -11.10 5.96 2.58
CA ARG A 106 -12.15 5.68 1.58
C ARG A 106 -12.21 6.78 0.52
N GLU A 107 -12.12 8.03 0.96
CA GLU A 107 -12.13 9.22 0.10
C GLU A 107 -10.86 10.02 0.34
N THR A 108 -10.21 10.43 -0.74
CA THR A 108 -9.11 11.40 -0.71
C THR A 108 -9.69 12.79 -0.87
N LYS A 109 -9.43 13.68 0.10
CA LYS A 109 -9.81 15.08 -0.03
C LYS A 109 -8.87 15.74 -1.03
N SER A 110 -9.38 16.11 -2.20
CA SER A 110 -8.65 17.01 -3.10
C SER A 110 -8.62 18.40 -2.47
N GLN A 111 -7.47 19.06 -2.55
CA GLN A 111 -7.41 20.49 -2.25
C GLN A 111 -7.90 21.26 -3.47
N ASP A 112 -8.73 22.28 -3.24
CA ASP A 112 -9.26 23.15 -4.31
C ASP A 112 -8.20 24.12 -4.84
N VAL A 113 -7.14 24.34 -4.06
CA VAL A 113 -6.03 25.21 -4.39
C VAL A 113 -4.84 24.37 -4.80
N TRP A 114 -4.13 24.82 -5.81
CA TRP A 114 -2.90 24.22 -6.33
C TRP A 114 -1.84 25.29 -6.46
N HIS A 115 -0.60 24.85 -6.47
CA HIS A 115 0.49 25.72 -6.85
C HIS A 115 1.44 25.10 -7.86
N VAL A 116 2.10 25.99 -8.61
CA VAL A 116 3.18 25.68 -9.53
C VAL A 116 4.43 26.40 -9.05
N LEU A 117 5.52 25.66 -8.90
CA LEU A 117 6.83 26.19 -8.61
C LEU A 117 7.66 26.23 -9.90
N ILE A 118 8.25 27.38 -10.20
CA ILE A 118 9.10 27.59 -11.36
C ILE A 118 10.49 27.99 -10.87
N ALA A 119 11.48 27.15 -11.15
CA ALA A 119 12.86 27.46 -10.84
C ALA A 119 13.41 28.54 -11.78
N GLY A 120 14.16 29.49 -11.20
CA GLY A 120 14.98 30.41 -11.96
C GLY A 120 16.09 29.70 -12.76
N SER A 121 16.86 30.48 -13.53
CA SER A 121 17.96 29.96 -14.36
C SER A 121 19.20 29.53 -13.57
N SER A 122 19.24 29.77 -12.26
CA SER A 122 20.40 29.47 -11.41
C SER A 122 20.45 27.99 -11.00
N GLU A 123 21.66 27.47 -10.76
CA GLU A 123 21.84 26.10 -10.23
C GLU A 123 21.23 25.95 -8.84
N ALA A 124 21.27 27.01 -8.03
CA ALA A 124 20.65 27.04 -6.71
C ALA A 124 19.14 26.84 -6.80
N SER A 125 18.46 27.56 -7.70
CA SER A 125 17.01 27.41 -7.96
C SER A 125 16.65 25.97 -8.37
N ARG A 126 17.43 25.35 -9.26
CA ARG A 126 17.18 23.96 -9.69
C ARG A 126 17.40 22.96 -8.57
N SER A 127 18.41 23.19 -7.74
CA SER A 127 18.71 22.34 -6.58
C SER A 127 17.61 22.42 -5.52
N GLU A 128 17.07 23.62 -5.29
CA GLU A 128 15.93 23.84 -4.38
C GLU A 128 14.68 23.09 -4.87
N LEU A 129 14.34 23.21 -6.17
CA LEU A 129 13.20 22.49 -6.75
C LEU A 129 13.38 20.97 -6.69
N ALA A 130 14.59 20.48 -6.98
CA ALA A 130 14.92 19.07 -6.91
C ALA A 130 14.77 18.53 -5.47
N ALA A 131 15.23 19.29 -4.46
CA ALA A 131 15.08 18.93 -3.06
C ALA A 131 13.61 18.81 -2.64
N LEU A 132 12.75 19.74 -3.06
CA LEU A 132 11.30 19.66 -2.82
C LEU A 132 10.67 18.45 -3.51
N THR A 133 11.07 18.15 -4.74
CA THR A 133 10.53 16.99 -5.48
C THR A 133 10.87 15.66 -4.82
N LEU A 134 12.01 15.58 -4.11
CA LEU A 134 12.41 14.38 -3.37
C LEU A 134 11.54 14.08 -2.15
N THR A 135 10.72 15.02 -1.66
CA THR A 135 9.78 14.74 -0.55
C THR A 135 8.62 13.83 -0.99
N GLY A 136 8.34 13.77 -2.30
CA GLY A 136 7.28 12.94 -2.88
C GLY A 136 5.91 13.62 -2.97
N ASP A 137 5.80 14.88 -2.56
CA ASP A 137 4.54 15.65 -2.59
C ASP A 137 4.35 16.43 -3.90
N TYR A 138 5.38 16.46 -4.76
CA TYR A 138 5.40 17.25 -5.98
C TYR A 138 5.39 16.38 -7.24
N ILE A 139 4.64 16.83 -8.23
CA ILE A 139 4.66 16.33 -9.60
C ILE A 139 5.70 17.16 -10.36
N SER A 140 6.79 16.53 -10.77
CA SER A 140 7.79 17.15 -11.64
C SER A 140 7.27 17.24 -13.07
N VAL A 141 6.86 18.43 -13.51
CA VAL A 141 6.43 18.68 -14.90
C VAL A 141 7.62 18.64 -15.85
N ASN A 142 8.74 19.23 -15.44
CA ASN A 142 10.04 19.16 -16.10
C ASN A 142 11.16 19.57 -15.12
N SER A 143 12.40 19.72 -15.58
CA SER A 143 13.56 20.03 -14.73
C SER A 143 13.51 21.40 -14.03
N THR A 144 12.58 22.29 -14.39
CA THR A 144 12.44 23.62 -13.81
C THR A 144 11.03 23.93 -13.33
N VAL A 145 10.08 22.99 -13.44
CA VAL A 145 8.68 23.20 -13.08
C VAL A 145 8.16 22.00 -12.31
N ALA A 146 7.61 22.24 -11.13
CA ALA A 146 6.88 21.25 -10.35
C ALA A 146 5.53 21.81 -9.88
N MET A 147 4.60 20.94 -9.55
CA MET A 147 3.30 21.34 -9.02
C MET A 147 2.85 20.40 -7.90
N SER A 148 2.02 20.92 -7.01
CA SER A 148 1.48 20.15 -5.89
C SER A 148 0.13 20.76 -5.45
N PRO A 149 -0.80 19.96 -4.91
CA PRO A 149 -2.00 20.49 -4.27
C PRO A 149 -1.65 21.30 -3.01
N GLY A 150 -2.38 22.39 -2.82
CA GLY A 150 -2.30 23.27 -1.65
C GLY A 150 -1.60 24.59 -1.90
N ALA A 151 -1.43 25.34 -0.81
CA ALA A 151 -0.83 26.67 -0.84
C ALA A 151 0.66 26.62 -1.19
N VAL A 152 1.16 27.70 -1.76
CA VAL A 152 2.59 27.85 -2.02
C VAL A 152 3.36 27.76 -0.69
N PRO A 153 4.41 26.93 -0.58
CA PRO A 153 5.22 26.87 0.64
C PRO A 153 5.93 28.20 0.90
N GLY A 154 6.10 28.55 2.18
CA GLY A 154 6.93 29.70 2.57
C GLY A 154 8.43 29.38 2.47
N GLY A 155 9.26 30.42 2.50
CA GLY A 155 10.72 30.27 2.54
C GLY A 155 11.39 29.92 1.22
N LEU A 156 10.70 30.14 0.09
CA LEU A 156 11.26 29.99 -1.25
C LEU A 156 12.26 31.11 -1.53
N GLU A 157 13.48 30.77 -1.93
CA GLU A 157 14.52 31.77 -2.25
C GLU A 157 14.78 31.87 -3.76
N GLY A 158 14.82 30.72 -4.45
CA GLY A 158 15.15 30.61 -5.86
C GLY A 158 13.97 30.25 -6.76
N LEU A 159 12.76 30.13 -6.22
CA LEU A 159 11.55 29.66 -6.92
C LEU A 159 10.47 30.74 -6.99
N LEU A 160 9.82 30.85 -8.15
CA LEU A 160 8.54 31.55 -8.29
C LEU A 160 7.41 30.58 -7.97
N GLY A 161 6.63 30.86 -6.93
CA GLY A 161 5.39 30.14 -6.62
C GLY A 161 4.18 30.87 -7.21
N VAL A 162 3.35 30.14 -7.95
CA VAL A 162 2.06 30.62 -8.45
C VAL A 162 0.96 29.76 -7.85
N GLU A 163 0.02 30.37 -7.15
CA GLU A 163 -1.14 29.71 -6.58
C GLU A 163 -2.37 29.93 -7.47
N SER A 164 -3.17 28.88 -7.69
CA SER A 164 -4.43 28.95 -8.45
C SER A 164 -5.44 27.93 -7.95
N SER A 165 -6.71 28.30 -7.95
CA SER A 165 -7.85 27.40 -7.75
C SER A 165 -8.56 27.02 -9.05
N THR A 166 -8.00 27.42 -10.20
CA THR A 166 -8.54 27.11 -11.53
C THR A 166 -7.41 26.60 -12.41
N LEU A 167 -7.55 25.36 -12.86
CA LEU A 167 -6.55 24.66 -13.66
C LEU A 167 -7.20 24.05 -14.89
N TYR A 168 -6.49 24.12 -16.01
CA TYR A 168 -6.79 23.32 -17.19
C TYR A 168 -5.70 22.28 -17.35
N VAL A 169 -6.09 21.00 -17.35
CA VAL A 169 -5.14 19.88 -17.41
C VAL A 169 -5.11 19.28 -18.82
N PRO A 170 -4.05 19.55 -19.62
CA PRO A 170 -3.90 19.02 -20.97
C PRO A 170 -3.55 17.52 -20.97
N SER A 171 -3.76 16.85 -22.11
CA SER A 171 -3.54 15.39 -22.25
C SER A 171 -2.14 14.93 -21.85
N TRP A 172 -1.10 15.65 -22.28
CA TRP A 172 0.29 15.30 -21.95
C TRP A 172 0.56 15.32 -20.43
N LEU A 173 -0.12 16.19 -19.67
CA LEU A 173 0.02 16.24 -18.21
C LEU A 173 -0.74 15.07 -17.56
N ARG A 174 -1.86 14.65 -18.14
CA ARG A 174 -2.57 13.43 -17.69
C ARG A 174 -1.72 12.19 -17.90
N GLU A 175 -1.07 12.06 -19.05
CA GLU A 175 -0.14 10.97 -19.35
C GLU A 175 1.07 10.97 -18.42
N LEU A 176 1.59 12.14 -18.06
CA LEU A 176 2.66 12.29 -17.07
C LEU A 176 2.23 11.83 -15.67
N CYS A 177 1.03 12.22 -15.25
CA CYS A 177 0.47 11.90 -13.93
C CYS A 177 0.03 10.43 -13.80
N GLY A 178 -0.48 9.86 -14.90
CA GLY A 178 -0.92 8.47 -15.00
C GLY A 178 -0.17 7.72 -16.10
N PRO A 179 1.13 7.40 -15.92
CA PRO A 179 1.90 6.69 -16.94
C PRO A 179 1.32 5.28 -17.18
N GLU A 180 1.49 4.76 -18.40
CA GLU A 180 0.93 3.45 -18.83
C GLU A 180 1.29 2.30 -17.88
N THR A 181 2.50 2.32 -17.31
CA THR A 181 2.95 1.32 -16.33
C THR A 181 2.12 1.33 -15.05
N LEU A 182 1.69 2.51 -14.60
CA LEU A 182 0.85 2.66 -13.43
C LEU A 182 -0.61 2.33 -13.76
N GLN A 183 -1.10 2.76 -14.93
CA GLN A 183 -2.42 2.36 -15.42
C GLN A 183 -2.55 0.84 -15.48
N THR A 184 -1.58 0.16 -16.09
CA THR A 184 -1.51 -1.30 -16.15
C THR A 184 -1.54 -1.94 -14.76
N ALA A 185 -0.84 -1.36 -13.78
CA ALA A 185 -0.85 -1.86 -12.41
C ALA A 185 -2.23 -1.73 -11.75
N TYR A 186 -2.94 -0.61 -11.98
CA TYR A 186 -4.33 -0.45 -11.52
C TYR A 186 -5.27 -1.42 -12.22
N ASP A 187 -5.13 -1.64 -13.52
CA ASP A 187 -5.99 -2.54 -14.30
C ASP A 187 -5.81 -4.01 -13.90
N GLN A 188 -4.57 -4.44 -13.72
CA GLN A 188 -4.28 -5.77 -13.18
C GLN A 188 -4.90 -5.94 -11.80
N PHE A 189 -4.61 -5.01 -10.89
CA PHE A 189 -5.15 -5.06 -9.54
C PHE A 189 -6.68 -5.04 -9.52
N TRP A 190 -7.31 -4.25 -10.40
CA TRP A 190 -8.75 -4.21 -10.59
C TRP A 190 -9.31 -5.60 -10.93
N ASP A 191 -8.74 -6.28 -11.92
CA ASP A 191 -9.13 -7.64 -12.27
C ASP A 191 -8.97 -8.60 -11.09
N SER A 192 -7.89 -8.46 -10.31
CA SER A 192 -7.66 -9.28 -9.11
C SER A 192 -8.73 -9.06 -8.04
N VAL A 193 -9.05 -7.82 -7.69
CA VAL A 193 -10.07 -7.54 -6.68
C VAL A 193 -11.47 -7.94 -7.16
N GLN A 194 -11.75 -7.86 -8.47
CA GLN A 194 -13.01 -8.35 -9.04
C GLN A 194 -13.16 -9.86 -8.91
N VAL A 195 -12.11 -10.62 -9.24
CA VAL A 195 -12.09 -12.08 -9.05
C VAL A 195 -12.23 -12.42 -7.56
N THR A 196 -11.46 -11.79 -6.68
CA THR A 196 -11.57 -12.01 -5.23
C THR A 196 -12.98 -11.70 -4.73
N THR A 197 -13.58 -10.58 -5.13
CA THR A 197 -14.93 -10.19 -4.71
C THR A 197 -15.98 -11.21 -5.14
N ARG A 198 -15.86 -11.76 -6.36
CA ARG A 198 -16.77 -12.76 -6.93
C ARG A 198 -16.68 -14.10 -6.21
N HIS A 199 -15.49 -14.54 -5.84
CA HIS A 199 -15.26 -15.85 -5.23
C HIS A 199 -15.36 -15.85 -3.71
N LEU A 200 -15.16 -14.70 -3.04
CA LEU A 200 -15.30 -14.60 -1.60
C LEU A 200 -16.75 -14.93 -1.18
N PRO A 201 -16.98 -15.83 -0.22
CA PRO A 201 -18.33 -16.19 0.19
C PRO A 201 -19.09 -14.98 0.77
N PRO A 202 -20.41 -14.83 0.52
CA PRO A 202 -21.19 -13.69 1.00
C PRO A 202 -21.13 -13.48 2.51
N GLN A 203 -21.11 -14.57 3.28
CA GLN A 203 -21.04 -14.61 4.74
C GLN A 203 -19.62 -14.40 5.31
N GLY A 204 -18.63 -14.12 4.47
CA GLY A 204 -17.21 -14.08 4.87
C GLY A 204 -16.55 -15.47 4.84
N THR A 205 -15.32 -15.56 5.32
CA THR A 205 -14.50 -16.79 5.20
C THR A 205 -14.89 -17.87 6.22
N GLY A 206 -15.49 -17.49 7.36
CA GLY A 206 -15.72 -18.38 8.51
C GLY A 206 -14.44 -18.84 9.24
N ASP A 207 -13.27 -18.35 8.84
CA ASP A 207 -11.96 -18.77 9.36
C ASP A 207 -11.07 -17.52 9.57
N PRO A 208 -10.69 -17.19 10.82
CA PRO A 208 -9.86 -16.03 11.12
C PRO A 208 -8.53 -15.99 10.38
N MET A 209 -7.86 -17.13 10.18
CA MET A 209 -6.57 -17.21 9.49
C MET A 209 -6.74 -16.91 8.00
N LYS A 210 -7.80 -17.44 7.37
CA LYS A 210 -8.15 -17.14 5.98
C LYS A 210 -8.55 -15.67 5.81
N THR A 211 -9.30 -15.10 6.76
CA THR A 211 -9.63 -13.67 6.76
C THR A 211 -8.37 -12.82 6.83
N ALA A 212 -7.49 -13.08 7.80
CA ALA A 212 -6.26 -12.34 8.02
C ALA A 212 -5.39 -12.33 6.76
N ILE A 213 -5.12 -13.50 6.17
CA ILE A 213 -4.22 -13.55 5.01
C ILE A 213 -4.82 -12.92 3.75
N LEU A 214 -6.12 -13.10 3.47
CA LEU A 214 -6.75 -12.42 2.33
C LEU A 214 -6.76 -10.90 2.51
N ARG A 215 -7.06 -10.43 3.72
CA ARG A 215 -6.99 -9.01 4.07
C ARG A 215 -5.59 -8.45 3.82
N VAL A 216 -4.57 -9.13 4.36
CA VAL A 216 -3.16 -8.76 4.17
C VAL A 216 -2.77 -8.74 2.69
N LEU A 217 -3.20 -9.71 1.89
CA LEU A 217 -2.89 -9.76 0.47
C LEU A 217 -3.56 -8.63 -0.31
N VAL A 218 -4.82 -8.29 0.00
CA VAL A 218 -5.53 -7.14 -0.60
C VAL A 218 -4.80 -5.84 -0.26
N VAL A 219 -4.52 -5.61 1.03
CA VAL A 219 -3.79 -4.41 1.50
C VAL A 219 -2.38 -4.34 0.89
N HIS A 220 -1.68 -5.48 0.80
CA HIS A 220 -0.33 -5.54 0.26
C HIS A 220 -0.26 -5.18 -1.22
N ASN A 221 -1.19 -5.68 -2.03
CA ASN A 221 -1.24 -5.33 -3.45
C ASN A 221 -1.67 -3.86 -3.63
N TRP A 222 -2.68 -3.41 -2.88
CA TRP A 222 -3.13 -2.02 -2.91
C TRP A 222 -2.03 -1.02 -2.54
N ARG A 223 -1.34 -1.23 -1.40
CA ARG A 223 -0.31 -0.31 -0.91
C ARG A 223 0.85 -0.13 -1.89
N ARG A 224 1.18 -1.18 -2.66
CA ARG A 224 2.27 -1.14 -3.65
C ARG A 224 1.98 -0.20 -4.81
N ILE A 225 0.71 0.08 -5.08
CA ILE A 225 0.25 0.97 -6.15
C ILE A 225 0.01 2.36 -5.56
N VAL A 226 -0.85 2.48 -4.55
CA VAL A 226 -1.31 3.78 -4.03
C VAL A 226 -0.19 4.61 -3.41
N LEU A 227 0.83 4.00 -2.79
CA LEU A 227 1.94 4.74 -2.20
C LEU A 227 2.94 5.29 -3.23
N ARG A 228 2.88 4.80 -4.48
CA ARG A 228 3.73 5.27 -5.58
C ARG A 228 3.03 6.30 -6.46
N HIS A 229 1.71 6.42 -6.34
CA HIS A 229 0.89 7.31 -7.13
C HIS A 229 0.50 8.52 -6.30
N PRO A 230 0.89 9.76 -6.67
CA PRO A 230 0.43 10.96 -5.99
C PRO A 230 -1.11 10.99 -5.89
N GLU A 231 -1.64 11.60 -4.82
CA GLU A 231 -3.08 11.77 -4.70
C GLU A 231 -3.55 12.91 -5.60
N LEU A 232 -4.08 12.54 -6.77
CA LEU A 232 -4.48 13.47 -7.81
C LEU A 232 -5.99 13.44 -8.04
N PRO A 233 -6.63 14.61 -8.27
CA PRO A 233 -8.00 14.68 -8.73
C PRO A 233 -8.16 13.98 -10.10
N MET A 234 -9.36 13.52 -10.41
CA MET A 234 -9.59 12.74 -11.64
C MET A 234 -9.27 13.51 -12.93
N GLU A 235 -9.34 14.84 -12.93
CA GLU A 235 -8.98 15.67 -14.09
C GLU A 235 -7.49 15.58 -14.48
N PHE A 236 -6.62 15.16 -13.55
CA PHE A 236 -5.20 14.90 -13.78
C PHE A 236 -4.91 13.50 -14.30
N LEU A 237 -5.91 12.64 -14.41
CA LEU A 237 -5.71 11.24 -14.76
C LEU A 237 -6.23 10.96 -16.17
N PRO A 238 -5.62 10.00 -16.90
CA PRO A 238 -6.12 9.58 -18.19
C PRO A 238 -7.56 9.05 -18.13
N GLU A 239 -8.25 9.04 -19.27
CA GLU A 239 -9.56 8.39 -19.37
C GLU A 239 -9.46 6.89 -19.08
N GLY A 240 -10.50 6.32 -18.48
CA GLY A 240 -10.53 4.90 -18.11
C GLY A 240 -9.69 4.52 -16.88
N TRP A 241 -9.20 5.50 -16.11
CA TRP A 241 -8.41 5.22 -14.92
C TRP A 241 -9.19 4.50 -13.81
N ASN A 242 -8.77 3.31 -13.45
CA ASN A 242 -9.44 2.47 -12.45
C ASN A 242 -9.13 2.81 -10.98
N GLY A 243 -8.34 3.85 -10.69
CA GLY A 243 -7.86 4.13 -9.32
C GLY A 243 -8.95 4.31 -8.27
N HIS A 244 -10.01 5.07 -8.58
CA HIS A 244 -11.15 5.23 -7.66
C HIS A 244 -11.92 3.92 -7.47
N ALA A 245 -12.16 3.20 -8.57
CA ALA A 245 -12.85 1.91 -8.54
C ALA A 245 -12.08 0.88 -7.70
N CYS A 246 -10.75 0.80 -7.86
CA CYS A 246 -9.87 -0.02 -7.03
C CYS A 246 -9.96 0.34 -5.55
N ARG A 247 -9.90 1.64 -5.20
CA ARG A 247 -10.01 2.09 -3.81
C ARG A 247 -11.34 1.65 -3.17
N GLU A 248 -12.46 1.89 -3.84
CA GLU A 248 -13.78 1.48 -3.34
C GLU A 248 -13.91 -0.04 -3.24
N ALA A 249 -13.36 -0.80 -4.20
CA ALA A 249 -13.35 -2.27 -4.13
C ALA A 249 -12.50 -2.79 -2.97
N VAL A 250 -11.33 -2.18 -2.70
CA VAL A 250 -10.51 -2.47 -1.53
C VAL A 250 -11.31 -2.21 -0.26
N PHE A 251 -11.93 -1.03 -0.13
CA PHE A 251 -12.73 -0.69 1.05
C PHE A 251 -13.83 -1.74 1.31
N ARG A 252 -14.62 -2.10 0.29
CA ARG A 252 -15.66 -3.15 0.41
C ARG A 252 -15.10 -4.52 0.75
N LEU A 253 -13.94 -4.89 0.21
CA LEU A 253 -13.28 -6.15 0.57
C LEU A 253 -12.82 -6.13 2.03
N LEU A 254 -12.30 -5.01 2.53
CA LEU A 254 -11.88 -4.87 3.92
C LEU A 254 -13.07 -4.88 4.90
N GLU A 255 -14.26 -4.44 4.50
CA GLU A 255 -15.49 -4.61 5.28
C GLU A 255 -15.90 -6.09 5.39
N ARG A 256 -15.73 -6.85 4.30
CA ARG A 256 -16.01 -8.30 4.25
C ARG A 256 -14.89 -9.15 4.85
N LEU A 257 -13.70 -8.58 5.00
CA LEU A 257 -12.51 -9.17 5.60
C LEU A 257 -12.08 -8.29 6.78
N PRO A 258 -12.90 -8.23 7.85
CA PRO A 258 -12.58 -7.40 9.00
C PRO A 258 -11.25 -7.85 9.61
N ARG A 259 -10.53 -6.90 10.20
CA ARG A 259 -9.29 -7.22 10.94
C ARG A 259 -9.62 -8.23 12.04
N PRO A 260 -9.08 -9.44 12.00
CA PRO A 260 -9.31 -10.41 13.08
C PRO A 260 -8.58 -9.97 14.35
N ASP A 261 -9.12 -10.38 15.50
CA ASP A 261 -8.46 -10.20 16.79
C ASP A 261 -7.14 -10.98 16.81
N LEU A 262 -6.06 -10.31 17.21
CA LEU A 262 -4.72 -10.91 17.25
C LEU A 262 -4.63 -12.06 18.25
N GLU A 263 -5.34 -11.99 19.39
CA GLU A 263 -5.36 -13.07 20.39
C GLU A 263 -6.03 -14.33 19.83
N ILE A 264 -7.10 -14.17 19.05
CA ILE A 264 -7.78 -15.30 18.38
C ILE A 264 -6.86 -15.95 17.35
N LEU A 265 -6.11 -15.14 16.59
CA LEU A 265 -5.15 -15.64 15.61
C LEU A 265 -4.01 -16.40 16.28
N GLU A 266 -3.46 -15.87 17.37
CA GLU A 266 -2.39 -16.53 18.13
C GLU A 266 -2.84 -17.87 18.71
N ALA A 267 -4.02 -17.91 19.33
CA ALA A 267 -4.61 -19.14 19.88
C ALA A 267 -4.80 -20.22 18.80
N GLY A 268 -5.25 -19.83 17.60
CA GLY A 268 -5.42 -20.74 16.47
C GLY A 268 -4.10 -21.22 15.85
N SER A 269 -3.00 -20.48 16.00
CA SER A 269 -1.69 -20.83 15.45
C SER A 269 -0.87 -21.79 16.33
N ALA A 270 -1.25 -21.91 17.61
CA ALA A 270 -0.59 -22.76 18.60
C ALA A 270 -1.11 -24.21 18.61
N ALA A 271 -2.21 -24.49 17.87
CA ALA A 271 -2.82 -25.80 17.70
C ALA A 271 -2.23 -26.54 16.49
#